data_AF-A0A914BFS1-F1
#
_entry.id   AF-A0A914BFS1-F1
#
_cell.length_a   1.000
_cell.length_b   1.000
_cell.length_c   1.000
_cell.angle_alpha   90.00
_cell.angle_beta   90.00
_cell.angle_gamma   90.00
#
_symmetry.space_group_name_H-M   'P 1'
#
loop_
_entity.id
_entity.type
_entity.pdbx_description
1 polymer ?
#
loop_
_entity_poly.entity_id
_entity_poly.type
_entity_poly.pdbx_seq_one_letter_code
_entity_poly.pdbx_strand_id
1 'polypeptide(L)'
;MFREVPNATTALLDMLLHCCYCNDTFTLSVMMMIHGQVSSAPTNELKHILILLLELLMMEDPLQGKRLKLAVEGNNNNGLLGKELSSLYILTWVG
;
A
#
# COMPACT_ATOMS: atom_id res chain seq x y z
N MET A 1 -15.99 11.04 27.06
CA MET A 1 -16.37 9.62 26.97
C MET A 1 -16.34 9.23 25.50
N PHE A 2 -15.42 8.35 25.09
CA PHE A 2 -15.43 7.83 23.72
C PHE A 2 -16.63 6.88 23.61
N ARG A 3 -17.53 7.17 22.67
CA ARG A 3 -18.69 6.34 22.37
C ARG A 3 -18.19 5.14 21.56
N GLU A 4 -18.64 3.93 21.87
CA GLU A 4 -18.37 2.77 21.00
C GLU A 4 -18.82 3.09 19.58
N VAL A 5 -17.95 2.82 18.61
CA VAL A 5 -18.23 2.99 17.19
C VAL A 5 -18.56 1.62 16.63
N PRO A 6 -19.82 1.33 16.29
CA PRO A 6 -20.17 0.13 15.54
C PRO A 6 -19.30 0.06 14.28
N ASN A 7 -18.79 -1.13 13.96
CA ASN A 7 -17.93 -1.36 12.79
C ASN A 7 -16.63 -0.54 12.81
N ALA A 8 -16.04 -0.36 14.00
CA ALA A 8 -14.79 0.39 14.20
C ALA A 8 -13.69 0.09 13.16
N THR A 9 -13.53 -1.17 12.74
CA THR A 9 -12.55 -1.55 11.71
C THR A 9 -12.78 -0.86 10.37
N THR A 10 -14.04 -0.77 9.92
CA THR A 10 -14.40 -0.08 8.67
C THR A 10 -14.20 1.42 8.82
N ALA A 11 -14.66 2.00 9.94
CA ALA A 11 -14.49 3.43 10.20
C ALA A 11 -13.00 3.84 10.29
N LEU A 12 -12.15 2.99 10.85
CA LEU A 12 -10.70 3.20 10.89
C LEU A 12 -10.06 3.13 9.50
N LEU A 13 -10.51 2.20 8.67
CA LEU A 13 -10.05 2.13 7.28
C LEU A 13 -10.43 3.40 6.51
N ASP A 14 -11.69 3.82 6.59
CA ASP A 14 -12.17 5.04 5.93
C ASP A 14 -11.41 6.29 6.39
N MET A 15 -11.17 6.42 7.71
CA MET A 15 -10.36 7.51 8.26
C MET A 15 -8.93 7.49 7.70
N LEU A 16 -8.31 6.32 7.68
CA LEU A 16 -6.93 6.16 7.20
C LEU A 16 -6.83 6.49 5.70
N LEU A 17 -7.79 6.01 4.89
CA LEU A 17 -7.90 6.33 3.46
C LEU A 17 -8.10 7.84 3.25
N HIS A 18 -8.97 8.47 4.04
CA HIS A 18 -9.18 9.92 3.97
C HIS A 18 -7.91 10.70 4.32
N CYS A 19 -7.16 10.30 5.35
CA CYS A 19 -5.87 10.91 5.67
C CYS A 19 -4.84 10.70 4.53
N CYS A 20 -4.83 9.54 3.89
CA CYS A 20 -3.94 9.27 2.75
C CYS A 20 -4.29 10.11 1.52
N TYR A 21 -5.57 10.41 1.32
CA TYR A 21 -6.04 11.25 0.22
C TYR A 21 -5.52 12.70 0.35
N CYS A 22 -5.59 13.27 1.55
CA CYS A 22 -5.32 14.71 1.74
C CYS A 22 -3.93 15.04 2.29
N ASN A 23 -3.11 14.05 2.67
CA ASN A 23 -1.81 14.27 3.27
C ASN A 23 -0.71 13.38 2.65
N ASP A 24 0.13 14.00 1.82
CA ASP A 24 1.22 13.35 1.10
C ASP A 24 2.23 12.67 2.04
N THR A 25 2.63 13.35 3.13
CA THR A 25 3.58 12.78 4.10
C THR A 25 2.98 11.57 4.82
N PHE A 26 1.69 11.64 5.15
CA PHE A 26 0.98 10.55 5.79
C PHE A 26 0.89 9.33 4.85
N THR A 27 0.45 9.52 3.60
CA THR A 27 0.32 8.40 2.68
C THR A 27 1.66 7.72 2.38
N LEU A 28 2.74 8.48 2.23
CA LEU A 28 4.07 7.90 2.03
C LEU A 28 4.55 7.11 3.26
N SER A 29 4.26 7.60 4.47
CA SER A 29 4.57 6.90 5.71
C SER A 29 3.80 5.58 5.84
N VAL A 30 2.51 5.58 5.50
CA VAL A 30 1.68 4.37 5.45
C VAL A 30 2.21 3.38 4.42
N MET A 31 2.59 3.83 3.21
CA MET A 31 3.18 2.98 2.18
C MET A 31 4.49 2.32 2.64
N MET A 32 5.36 3.05 3.35
CA MET A 32 6.59 2.48 3.95
C MET A 32 6.28 1.47 5.05
N MET A 33 5.27 1.72 5.89
CA MET A 33 4.85 0.78 6.92
C MET A 33 4.32 -0.52 6.31
N ILE A 34 3.47 -0.41 5.29
CA ILE A 34 2.96 -1.56 4.52
C ILE A 34 4.13 -2.35 3.93
N HIS A 35 5.10 -1.67 3.32
CA HIS A 35 6.30 -2.31 2.77
C HIS A 35 7.03 -3.15 3.82
N GLY A 36 7.27 -2.57 5.01
CA GLY A 36 7.89 -3.27 6.13
C GLY A 36 7.10 -4.52 6.54
N GLN A 37 5.79 -4.38 6.74
CA GLN A 37 4.92 -5.49 7.13
C GLN A 37 4.92 -6.63 6.10
N VAL A 38 4.77 -6.32 4.81
CA VAL A 38 4.80 -7.32 3.74
C VAL A 38 6.16 -8.04 3.67
N SER A 39 7.25 -7.33 3.98
CA SER A 39 8.60 -7.90 3.94
C SER A 39 8.94 -8.79 5.15
N SER A 40 8.28 -8.59 6.31
CA SER A 40 8.67 -9.23 7.57
C SER A 40 7.63 -10.15 8.19
N ALA A 41 6.34 -9.93 7.93
CA ALA A 41 5.27 -10.67 8.61
C ALA A 41 4.94 -11.99 7.88
N PRO A 42 4.46 -13.01 8.62
CA PRO A 42 3.98 -14.25 8.02
C PRO A 42 2.82 -14.02 7.03
N THR A 43 2.79 -14.75 5.92
CA THR A 43 1.79 -14.55 4.84
C THR A 43 0.34 -14.64 5.31
N ASN A 44 0.05 -15.48 6.31
CA ASN A 44 -1.29 -15.65 6.89
C ASN A 44 -1.81 -14.40 7.63
N GLU A 45 -0.94 -13.46 7.98
CA GLU A 45 -1.28 -12.22 8.68
C GLU A 45 -1.45 -11.03 7.72
N LEU A 46 -1.01 -11.18 6.46
CA LEU A 46 -0.93 -10.08 5.50
C LEU A 46 -2.26 -9.70 4.84
N LYS A 47 -3.33 -10.48 5.03
CA LYS A 47 -4.61 -10.26 4.31
C LYS A 47 -5.10 -8.81 4.40
N HIS A 48 -5.17 -8.27 5.62
CA HIS A 48 -5.67 -6.90 5.83
C HIS A 48 -4.69 -5.83 5.31
N ILE A 49 -3.38 -6.09 5.39
CA ILE A 49 -2.34 -5.21 4.87
C ILE A 49 -2.40 -5.12 3.35
N LEU A 50 -2.60 -6.25 2.67
CA LEU A 50 -2.73 -6.30 1.21
C LEU A 50 -4.04 -5.68 0.72
N ILE A 51 -5.14 -5.84 1.46
CA ILE A 51 -6.40 -5.13 1.17
C ILE A 51 -6.17 -3.62 1.26
N LEU A 52 -5.55 -3.13 2.35
CA LEU A 52 -5.24 -1.71 2.49
C LEU A 52 -4.32 -1.20 1.38
N LEU A 53 -3.28 -1.95 1.02
CA LEU A 53 -2.40 -1.60 -0.10
C LEU A 53 -3.19 -1.45 -1.40
N LEU A 54 -4.09 -2.39 -1.70
CA LEU A 54 -4.91 -2.34 -2.90
C LEU A 54 -5.80 -1.09 -2.93
N GLU A 55 -6.51 -0.81 -1.85
CA GLU A 55 -7.36 0.38 -1.71
C GLU A 55 -6.55 1.67 -1.95
N LEU A 56 -5.34 1.77 -1.37
CA LEU A 56 -4.46 2.92 -1.57
C LEU A 56 -3.98 3.06 -3.02
N LEU A 57 -3.61 1.95 -3.68
CA LEU A 57 -3.14 1.98 -5.07
C LEU A 57 -4.27 2.27 -6.06
N MET A 58 -5.50 1.86 -5.77
CA MET A 58 -6.67 2.12 -6.61
C MET A 58 -7.34 3.46 -6.34
N MET A 59 -7.01 4.13 -5.24
CA MET A 59 -7.59 5.44 -4.90
C MET A 59 -7.28 6.47 -5.98
N GLU A 60 -8.33 6.95 -6.66
CA GLU A 60 -8.28 7.93 -7.75
C GLU A 60 -8.10 9.35 -7.18
N ASP A 61 -6.85 9.72 -6.93
CA ASP A 61 -6.49 11.04 -6.43
C ASP A 61 -5.13 11.52 -6.99
N PRO A 62 -4.77 12.81 -6.80
CA PRO A 62 -3.52 13.36 -7.33
C PRO A 62 -2.22 12.66 -6.88
N LEU A 63 -2.26 11.89 -5.79
CA LEU A 63 -1.13 11.15 -5.23
C LEU A 63 -1.09 9.67 -5.70
N GLN A 64 -2.09 9.18 -6.43
CA GLN A 64 -2.14 7.80 -6.92
C GLN A 64 -0.87 7.38 -7.67
N GLY A 65 -0.41 8.24 -8.59
CA GLY A 65 0.82 8.00 -9.35
C GLY A 65 2.06 7.88 -8.46
N LYS A 66 2.15 8.68 -7.38
CA LYS A 66 3.25 8.59 -6.41
C LYS A 66 3.21 7.26 -5.64
N ARG A 67 2.01 6.82 -5.24
CA ARG A 67 1.84 5.53 -4.54
C ARG A 67 2.20 4.35 -5.42
N LEU A 68 1.75 4.34 -6.68
CA LEU A 68 2.12 3.32 -7.66
C LEU A 68 3.63 3.29 -7.91
N LYS A 69 4.24 4.46 -8.13
CA LYS A 69 5.69 4.57 -8.29
C LYS A 69 6.44 4.00 -7.09
N LEU A 70 6.03 4.37 -5.86
CA LEU A 70 6.65 3.86 -4.64
C LEU A 70 6.45 2.35 -4.45
N ALA A 71 5.28 1.81 -4.80
CA ALA A 71 5.03 0.37 -4.73
C ALA A 71 5.89 -0.42 -5.74
N VAL A 72 6.16 0.14 -6.92
CA VAL A 72 6.99 -0.50 -7.96
C VAL A 72 8.47 -0.33 -7.67
N GLU A 73 8.94 0.89 -7.45
CA GLU A 73 10.37 1.21 -7.34
C GLU A 73 10.90 1.02 -5.90
N GLY A 74 10.08 1.33 -4.89
CA GLY A 74 10.53 1.44 -3.50
C GLY A 74 11.46 2.64 -3.29
N ASN A 75 11.91 2.85 -2.06
CA ASN A 75 12.82 3.96 -1.74
C ASN A 75 14.28 3.64 -2.08
N ASN A 76 14.66 2.36 -2.10
CA ASN A 76 16.02 1.87 -2.36
C ASN A 76 16.03 0.71 -3.38
N ASN A 77 15.30 0.85 -4.49
CA ASN A 77 15.10 -0.21 -5.50
C ASN A 77 14.58 -1.54 -4.91
N ASN A 78 13.80 -1.43 -3.84
CA ASN A 78 13.26 -2.55 -3.09
C ASN A 78 11.73 -2.60 -3.15
N GLY A 79 11.11 -1.99 -4.16
CA GLY A 79 9.66 -1.91 -4.29
C GLY A 79 8.96 -3.26 -4.21
N LEU A 80 7.77 -3.27 -3.61
CA LEU A 80 6.95 -4.47 -3.41
C LEU A 80 6.60 -5.16 -4.72
N LEU A 81 6.33 -4.39 -5.78
CA LEU A 81 5.90 -4.89 -7.09
C LEU A 81 7.04 -4.96 -8.11
N GLY A 82 8.16 -4.29 -7.85
CA GLY A 82 9.29 -4.21 -8.77
C GLY A 82 9.97 -5.56 -9.03
N LYS A 83 10.03 -6.45 -8.02
CA LYS A 83 10.64 -7.78 -8.18
C LYS A 83 9.85 -8.69 -9.13
N GLU A 84 8.53 -8.65 -9.07
CA GLU A 84 7.65 -9.45 -9.94
C GLU A 84 7.60 -8.89 -11.37
N LEU A 85 7.60 -7.55 -11.53
CA LEU A 85 7.63 -6.91 -12.85
C LEU A 85 8.97 -7.11 -13.56
N SER A 86 10.08 -7.20 -12.82
CA SER A 86 11.39 -7.57 -13.38
C SER A 86 11.36 -8.98 -13.97
N SER A 87 10.74 -9.93 -13.26
CA SER A 87 10.53 -11.30 -13.74
C SER A 87 9.62 -11.33 -14.98
N LEU A 88 8.56 -10.50 -15.02
CA LEU A 88 7.70 -10.37 -16.20
C LEU A 88 8.42 -9.73 -17.40
N TYR A 89 9.24 -8.69 -17.18
CA TYR A 89 10.05 -8.07 -18.23
C TYR A 89 11.11 -9.03 -18.79
N ILE A 90 11.71 -9.88 -17.94
CA ILE A 90 12.62 -10.92 -18.42
C ILE A 90 11.86 -11.97 -19.25
N LEU A 91 10.64 -12.35 -18.84
CA LEU A 91 9.81 -13.30 -19.58
C LEU A 91 9.28 -12.74 -20.92
N THR A 92 9.06 -11.42 -21.05
CA THR A 92 8.60 -10.79 -22.30
C THR A 92 9.71 -10.48 -23.30
N TRP A 93 10.98 -10.48 -22.89
CA TRP A 93 12.14 -10.30 -23.77
C TRP A 93 12.90 -11.59 -24.11
N VAL A 94 12.56 -12.70 -23.44
CA VAL A 94 13.11 -14.05 -23.71
C VAL A 94 12.07 -14.95 -24.41
N GLY A 95 10.94 -14.37 -24.87
CA GLY A 95 9.90 -15.05 -25.65
C GLY A 95 9.99 -14.76 -27.14
#